data_AF-I0WM67-F1
#
_entry.id   AF-I0WM67-F1
#
_cell.length_a   1.000
_cell.length_b   1.000
_cell.length_c   1.000
_cell.angle_alpha   90.00
_cell.angle_beta   90.00
_cell.angle_gamma   90.00
#
_symmetry.space_group_name_H-M   'P 1'
#
loop_
_entity.id
_entity.type
_entity.pdbx_description
1 polymer ?
#
loop_
_entity_poly.entity_id
_entity_poly.type
_entity_poly.pdbx_seq_one_letter_code
_entity_poly.pdbx_strand_id
1 'polypeptide(L)'
;ATQLRNLPQPQTTLNYLGRFDYPQHGPSNGTGWEPVTSIEFDTTILGNVPVTAILDVNAYVYESGGVPILRATWVYPPGVLPAADVTELTDLWTEALTALADHISRPGAGRLTPSDLDLVHLDQTTLDALHHHYPTLTDVWPLTPLQAGLLFHHELTSQALDTYVVQLVLDIDGPLDPDRLRDAADTLLGRHPNLRAAFGHTPDGTPIQIVTPAALPWNHHDLSDERDGTVAHDVVTADRTTAFDLTAPPLLRLTLITHGPTHHQIALTHHHILLDGWSTPLLLHELLQLYEHHADPGAVPRPLPYRRYLEWLTQQSLEESRAAWADVLDGLEGPTILLPSARGRVPSTFPDEYRVSLSREHTDGLRTVARTHDLTLHTILDTAWALV
;
A
#
# COMPACT_ATOMS: atom_id res chain seq x y z
N ALA A 1 -31.51 -9.21 11.05
CA ALA A 1 -32.11 -10.32 11.83
C ALA A 1 -33.42 -10.87 11.25
N THR A 2 -34.31 -10.07 10.65
CA THR A 2 -35.61 -10.54 10.11
C THR A 2 -35.49 -11.46 8.88
N GLN A 3 -34.45 -11.28 8.05
CA GLN A 3 -34.19 -12.09 6.85
C GLN A 3 -33.87 -13.57 7.14
N LEU A 4 -33.40 -13.89 8.35
CA LEU A 4 -33.00 -15.26 8.72
C LEU A 4 -34.16 -16.08 9.35
N ARG A 5 -35.30 -15.46 9.68
CA ARG A 5 -36.40 -16.13 10.42
C ARG A 5 -37.11 -17.23 9.63
N ASN A 6 -37.05 -17.18 8.30
CA ASN A 6 -37.72 -18.14 7.41
C ASN A 6 -36.77 -19.21 6.85
N LEU A 7 -35.48 -19.17 7.22
CA LEU A 7 -34.52 -20.18 6.83
C LEU A 7 -34.58 -21.36 7.80
N PRO A 8 -34.38 -22.61 7.32
CA PRO A 8 -34.28 -23.76 8.20
C PRO A 8 -33.16 -23.56 9.23
N GLN A 9 -33.33 -24.12 10.43
CA GLN A 9 -32.25 -24.10 11.41
C GLN A 9 -31.01 -24.80 10.83
N PRO A 10 -29.81 -24.21 11.00
CA PRO A 10 -28.60 -24.81 10.50
C PRO A 10 -28.38 -26.17 11.17
N GLN A 11 -28.21 -27.20 10.36
CA GLN A 11 -27.92 -28.55 10.85
C GLN A 11 -26.45 -28.73 11.21
N THR A 12 -25.58 -27.85 10.70
CA THR A 12 -24.13 -27.86 10.97
C THR A 12 -23.68 -26.48 11.43
N THR A 13 -22.83 -26.45 12.46
CA THR A 13 -22.12 -25.25 12.91
C THR A 13 -20.61 -25.46 12.74
N LEU A 14 -19.92 -24.44 12.23
CA LEU A 14 -18.47 -24.42 12.09
C LEU A 14 -17.95 -23.10 12.65
N ASN A 15 -17.13 -23.18 13.71
CA ASN A 15 -16.52 -22.02 14.33
C ASN A 15 -15.00 -22.12 14.23
N TYR A 16 -14.35 -21.08 13.73
CA TYR A 16 -12.90 -20.93 13.83
C TYR A 16 -12.59 -19.90 14.93
N LEU A 17 -12.01 -20.37 16.02
CA LEU A 17 -11.77 -19.58 17.23
C LEU A 17 -10.48 -18.75 17.17
N GLY A 18 -9.71 -18.88 16.09
CA GLY A 18 -8.44 -18.20 15.88
C GLY A 18 -7.22 -18.99 16.39
N ARG A 19 -6.14 -18.27 16.67
CA ARG A 19 -4.84 -18.82 17.11
C ARG A 19 -4.61 -18.49 18.58
N PHE A 20 -4.20 -19.50 19.35
CA PHE A 20 -3.88 -19.39 20.76
C PHE A 20 -2.38 -19.62 21.00
N ASP A 21 -1.71 -18.64 21.58
CA ASP A 21 -0.31 -18.75 22.01
C ASP A 21 -0.27 -19.05 23.52
N TYR A 22 -0.03 -20.31 23.90
CA TYR A 22 0.10 -20.70 25.31
C TYR A 22 1.58 -20.77 25.73
N PRO A 23 1.97 -20.21 26.90
CA PRO A 23 3.29 -20.43 27.45
C PRO A 23 3.47 -21.90 27.88
N GLN A 24 4.58 -22.54 27.46
CA GLN A 24 4.95 -23.92 27.83
C GLN A 24 5.43 -24.07 29.29
N HIS A 25 4.71 -23.54 30.27
CA HIS A 25 5.04 -23.82 31.68
C HIS A 25 4.10 -24.92 32.17
N GLY A 26 4.66 -26.10 32.44
CA GLY A 26 3.96 -27.17 33.17
C GLY A 26 3.52 -26.69 34.57
N PRO A 27 2.59 -27.40 35.22
CA PRO A 27 1.94 -26.93 36.45
C PRO A 27 2.97 -26.57 37.52
N SER A 28 2.95 -25.32 37.99
CA SER A 28 3.75 -24.87 39.12
C SER A 28 3.07 -25.24 40.42
N ASN A 29 3.36 -26.44 40.95
CA ASN A 29 3.18 -26.86 42.35
C ASN A 29 2.13 -26.09 43.19
N GLY A 30 0.88 -26.01 42.71
CA GLY A 30 -0.32 -25.77 43.52
C GLY A 30 -0.46 -24.42 44.24
N THR A 31 -0.01 -23.29 43.68
CA THR A 31 -0.21 -21.98 44.34
C THR A 31 -0.79 -20.89 43.41
N GLY A 32 -2.05 -21.06 42.98
CA GLY A 32 -2.82 -19.96 42.39
C GLY A 32 -4.00 -20.41 41.52
N TRP A 33 -4.90 -19.47 41.22
CA TRP A 33 -5.79 -19.60 40.05
C TRP A 33 -4.92 -19.54 38.80
N GLU A 34 -4.77 -20.67 38.11
CA GLU A 34 -3.99 -20.78 36.88
C GLU A 34 -4.92 -20.88 35.65
N PRO A 35 -4.60 -20.23 34.51
CA PRO A 35 -5.30 -20.46 33.26
C PRO A 35 -5.17 -21.92 32.84
N VAL A 36 -6.26 -22.52 32.38
CA VAL A 36 -6.23 -23.88 31.84
C VAL A 36 -5.25 -23.92 30.67
N THR A 37 -4.26 -24.82 30.73
CA THR A 37 -3.19 -24.96 29.74
C THR A 37 -3.63 -25.70 28.47
N SER A 38 -4.88 -26.13 28.42
CA SER A 38 -5.55 -26.69 27.26
C SER A 38 -6.98 -26.14 27.14
N ILE A 39 -7.39 -25.71 25.94
CA ILE A 39 -8.80 -25.65 25.59
C ILE A 39 -9.21 -27.07 25.21
N GLU A 40 -9.24 -27.97 26.18
CA GLU A 40 -10.12 -29.12 26.04
C GLU A 40 -11.50 -28.56 26.33
N PHE A 41 -12.30 -28.32 25.29
CA PHE A 41 -13.74 -28.38 25.45
C PHE A 41 -14.04 -29.81 25.88
N ASP A 42 -13.89 -30.09 27.17
CA ASP A 42 -14.23 -31.37 27.77
C ASP A 42 -15.75 -31.49 27.65
N THR A 43 -16.17 -32.04 26.51
CA THR A 43 -17.55 -32.35 26.22
C THR A 43 -17.92 -33.69 26.86
N THR A 44 -17.41 -34.00 28.05
CA THR A 44 -18.26 -34.68 29.01
C THR A 44 -19.42 -33.76 29.35
N ILE A 45 -20.35 -33.64 28.39
CA ILE A 45 -21.70 -33.16 28.61
C ILE A 45 -22.24 -34.09 29.69
N LEU A 46 -22.27 -33.59 30.93
CA LEU A 46 -23.12 -34.11 31.99
C LEU A 46 -24.49 -34.31 31.36
N GLY A 47 -24.88 -35.57 31.15
CA GLY A 47 -25.99 -35.94 30.28
C GLY A 47 -27.25 -35.12 30.55
N ASN A 48 -27.81 -34.54 29.48
CA ASN A 48 -29.04 -33.70 29.37
C ASN A 48 -28.86 -32.22 28.97
N VAL A 49 -27.85 -31.86 28.19
CA VAL A 49 -27.83 -30.54 27.51
C VAL A 49 -28.44 -30.67 26.11
N PRO A 50 -29.40 -29.81 25.71
CA PRO A 50 -29.99 -29.84 24.37
C PRO A 50 -28.92 -29.52 23.31
N VAL A 51 -28.84 -30.34 22.28
CA VAL A 51 -27.93 -30.14 21.14
C VAL A 51 -28.51 -29.06 20.21
N THR A 52 -27.71 -28.06 19.87
CA THR A 52 -28.13 -26.88 19.08
C THR A 52 -27.98 -27.07 17.56
N ALA A 53 -27.16 -28.02 17.14
CA ALA A 53 -26.95 -28.42 15.74
C ALA A 53 -26.76 -29.96 15.67
N ILE A 54 -27.00 -30.57 14.52
CA ILE A 54 -26.77 -32.02 14.32
C ILE A 54 -25.26 -32.31 14.32
N LEU A 55 -24.46 -31.38 13.81
CA LEU A 55 -23.01 -31.43 13.84
C LEU A 55 -22.43 -30.08 14.25
N ASP A 56 -21.61 -30.04 15.29
CA ASP A 56 -20.91 -28.84 15.71
C ASP A 56 -19.39 -29.04 15.64
N VAL A 57 -18.72 -28.17 14.90
CA VAL A 57 -17.27 -28.23 14.66
C VAL A 57 -16.63 -26.95 15.18
N ASN A 58 -15.76 -27.08 16.18
CA ASN A 58 -14.98 -25.97 16.73
C ASN A 58 -13.51 -26.19 16.41
N ALA A 59 -12.91 -25.28 15.65
CA ALA A 59 -11.53 -25.35 15.20
C ALA A 59 -10.69 -24.19 15.74
N TYR A 60 -9.43 -24.46 16.06
CA TYR A 60 -8.46 -23.47 16.52
C TYR A 60 -7.03 -23.90 16.22
N VAL A 61 -6.10 -22.94 16.18
CA VAL A 61 -4.67 -23.20 16.02
C VAL A 61 -3.96 -23.00 17.35
N TYR A 62 -3.06 -23.91 17.72
CA TYR A 62 -2.16 -23.75 18.87
C TYR A 62 -0.71 -24.08 18.49
N GLU A 63 0.24 -23.50 19.22
CA GLU A 63 1.67 -23.74 19.06
C GLU A 63 2.10 -24.97 19.87
N SER A 64 2.80 -25.90 19.24
CA SER A 64 3.45 -27.04 19.93
C SER A 64 4.83 -27.28 19.37
N GLY A 65 5.87 -27.03 20.17
CA GLY A 65 7.26 -27.21 19.76
C GLY A 65 7.69 -26.26 18.61
N GLY A 66 7.10 -25.07 18.53
CA GLY A 66 7.35 -24.10 17.46
C GLY A 66 6.65 -24.41 16.14
N VAL A 67 5.74 -25.38 16.13
CA VAL A 67 4.91 -25.73 14.96
C VAL A 67 3.45 -25.41 15.27
N PRO A 68 2.75 -24.65 14.40
CA PRO A 68 1.32 -24.42 14.55
C PRO A 68 0.54 -25.70 14.18
N ILE A 69 -0.36 -26.14 15.06
CA ILE A 69 -1.23 -27.29 14.87
C ILE A 69 -2.68 -26.81 14.83
N LEU A 70 -3.39 -27.08 13.73
CA LEU A 70 -4.84 -26.93 13.66
C LEU A 70 -5.50 -28.11 14.35
N ARG A 71 -6.35 -27.82 15.35
CA ARG A 71 -7.20 -28.80 16.00
C ARG A 71 -8.66 -28.47 15.74
N ALA A 72 -9.45 -29.48 15.43
CA ALA A 72 -10.90 -29.37 15.34
C ALA A 72 -11.56 -30.42 16.24
N THR A 73 -12.55 -29.98 17.01
CA THR A 73 -13.40 -30.83 17.85
C THR A 73 -14.76 -30.94 17.20
N TRP A 74 -15.22 -32.17 17.00
CA TRP A 74 -16.47 -32.49 16.33
C TRP A 74 -17.45 -33.08 17.36
N VAL A 75 -18.59 -32.43 17.55
CA VAL A 75 -19.62 -32.81 18.52
C VAL A 75 -20.89 -33.16 17.76
N TYR A 76 -21.45 -34.34 18.03
CA TYR A 76 -22.65 -34.83 17.36
C TYR A 76 -23.46 -35.76 18.27
N PRO A 77 -24.79 -35.83 18.11
CA PRO A 77 -25.62 -36.80 18.82
C PRO A 77 -25.58 -38.16 18.07
N PRO A 78 -25.10 -39.25 18.70
CA PRO A 78 -24.92 -40.55 18.04
C PRO A 78 -26.24 -41.22 17.63
N GLY A 79 -27.37 -40.79 18.20
CA GLY A 79 -28.70 -41.24 17.80
C GLY A 79 -29.22 -40.60 16.52
N VAL A 80 -28.55 -39.56 16.00
CA VAL A 80 -28.91 -38.84 14.77
C VAL A 80 -27.86 -39.08 13.69
N LEU A 81 -26.57 -38.98 14.04
CA LEU A 81 -25.45 -39.25 13.14
C LEU A 81 -24.71 -40.51 13.59
N PRO A 82 -24.59 -41.55 12.74
CA PRO A 82 -23.74 -42.70 13.00
C PRO A 82 -22.30 -42.27 13.20
N ALA A 83 -21.62 -42.85 14.19
CA ALA A 83 -20.21 -42.55 14.45
C ALA A 83 -19.32 -42.86 13.23
N ALA A 84 -19.65 -43.88 12.44
CA ALA A 84 -18.92 -44.25 11.23
C ALA A 84 -18.93 -43.12 10.19
N ASP A 85 -20.09 -42.50 9.95
CA ASP A 85 -20.24 -41.42 8.98
C ASP A 85 -19.46 -40.17 9.42
N VAL A 86 -19.44 -39.87 10.72
CA VAL A 86 -18.65 -38.75 11.26
C VAL A 86 -17.15 -39.04 11.16
N THR A 87 -16.72 -40.28 11.43
CA THR A 87 -15.32 -40.69 11.25
C THR A 87 -14.88 -40.55 9.79
N GLU A 88 -15.68 -41.04 8.84
CA GLU A 88 -15.39 -40.87 7.40
C GLU A 88 -15.28 -39.38 7.03
N LEU A 89 -16.19 -38.54 7.52
CA LEU A 89 -16.15 -37.11 7.27
C LEU A 89 -14.91 -36.44 7.89
N THR A 90 -14.51 -36.82 9.11
CA THR A 90 -13.29 -36.29 9.74
C THR A 90 -12.03 -36.74 9.01
N ASP A 91 -12.00 -37.95 8.46
CA ASP A 91 -10.88 -38.48 7.69
C ASP A 91 -10.76 -37.71 6.36
N LEU A 92 -11.87 -37.54 5.62
CA LEU A 92 -11.90 -36.76 4.39
C LEU A 92 -11.55 -35.28 4.62
N TRP A 93 -12.02 -34.68 5.71
CA TRP A 93 -11.67 -33.31 6.08
C TRP A 93 -10.17 -33.18 6.38
N THR A 94 -9.61 -34.14 7.11
CA THR A 94 -8.17 -34.19 7.40
C THR A 94 -7.34 -34.39 6.14
N GLU A 95 -7.76 -35.29 5.24
CA GLU A 95 -7.12 -35.51 3.94
C GLU A 95 -7.15 -34.23 3.09
N ALA A 96 -8.30 -33.57 2.97
CA ALA A 96 -8.45 -32.34 2.21
C ALA A 96 -7.57 -31.20 2.75
N LEU A 97 -7.54 -31.02 4.08
CA LEU A 97 -6.69 -30.00 4.71
C LEU A 97 -5.21 -30.34 4.63
N THR A 98 -4.84 -31.62 4.70
CA THR A 98 -3.46 -32.06 4.51
C THR A 98 -3.02 -31.80 3.07
N ALA A 99 -3.86 -32.13 2.09
CA ALA A 99 -3.60 -31.84 0.68
C ALA A 99 -3.46 -30.33 0.41
N LEU A 100 -4.28 -29.50 1.06
CA LEU A 100 -4.15 -28.04 1.01
C LEU A 100 -2.84 -27.55 1.65
N ALA A 101 -2.49 -28.05 2.84
CA ALA A 101 -1.24 -27.72 3.53
C ALA A 101 0.00 -28.13 2.71
N ASP A 102 -0.03 -29.32 2.12
CA ASP A 102 1.02 -29.82 1.23
C ASP A 102 1.08 -28.99 -0.06
N HIS A 103 -0.07 -28.56 -0.58
CA HIS A 103 -0.12 -27.70 -1.76
C HIS A 103 0.54 -26.35 -1.47
N ILE A 104 0.11 -25.63 -0.41
CA ILE A 104 0.65 -24.30 -0.06
C ILE A 104 2.12 -24.32 0.36
N SER A 105 2.62 -25.48 0.83
CA SER A 105 4.04 -25.66 1.17
C SER A 105 4.94 -25.80 -0.06
N ARG A 106 4.38 -25.98 -1.26
CA ARG A 106 5.16 -26.05 -2.50
C ARG A 106 5.69 -24.67 -2.88
N PRO A 107 6.92 -24.57 -3.41
CA PRO A 107 7.43 -23.31 -3.96
C PRO A 107 6.47 -22.74 -5.01
N GLY A 108 5.99 -21.51 -4.79
CA GLY A 108 5.08 -20.81 -5.70
C GLY A 108 3.59 -21.14 -5.54
N ALA A 109 3.21 -21.92 -4.52
CA ALA A 109 1.81 -22.06 -4.08
C ALA A 109 1.42 -20.96 -3.08
N GLY A 110 0.12 -20.80 -2.79
CA GLY A 110 -0.39 -19.70 -1.97
C GLY A 110 -0.56 -18.37 -2.74
N ARG A 111 -0.87 -18.47 -4.04
CA ARG A 111 -1.18 -17.32 -4.90
C ARG A 111 -2.55 -16.75 -4.56
N LEU A 112 -2.76 -15.47 -4.87
CA LEU A 112 -4.08 -14.86 -4.72
C LEU A 112 -5.10 -15.54 -5.65
N THR A 113 -6.30 -15.67 -5.13
CA THR A 113 -7.52 -16.07 -5.84
C THR A 113 -8.43 -14.84 -6.00
N PRO A 114 -9.41 -14.87 -6.92
CA PRO A 114 -10.38 -13.78 -7.07
C PRO A 114 -11.08 -13.38 -5.76
N SER A 115 -11.27 -14.30 -4.81
CA SER A 115 -11.87 -14.01 -3.51
C SER A 115 -10.98 -13.24 -2.55
N ASP A 116 -9.67 -13.19 -2.80
CA ASP A 116 -8.72 -12.42 -2.00
C ASP A 116 -8.70 -10.93 -2.41
N LEU A 117 -9.32 -10.59 -3.55
CA LEU A 117 -9.41 -9.24 -4.09
C LEU A 117 -10.82 -8.68 -3.95
N ASP A 118 -10.96 -7.60 -3.20
CA ASP A 118 -12.21 -6.89 -2.90
C ASP A 118 -12.29 -5.50 -3.56
N LEU A 119 -11.16 -4.95 -4.03
CA LEU A 119 -11.09 -3.65 -4.72
C LEU A 119 -11.13 -3.75 -6.24
N VAL A 120 -10.82 -4.92 -6.79
CA VAL A 120 -10.86 -5.20 -8.23
C VAL A 120 -11.50 -6.57 -8.47
N HIS A 121 -12.13 -6.74 -9.63
CA HIS A 121 -12.69 -8.03 -10.06
C HIS A 121 -11.83 -8.61 -11.17
N LEU A 122 -10.99 -9.59 -10.83
CA LEU A 122 -10.14 -10.31 -11.76
C LEU A 122 -10.51 -11.78 -11.78
N ASP A 123 -10.53 -12.40 -12.95
CA ASP A 123 -10.66 -13.85 -13.05
C ASP A 123 -9.33 -14.55 -12.70
N GLN A 124 -9.41 -15.86 -12.44
CA GLN A 124 -8.22 -16.64 -12.07
C GLN A 124 -7.17 -16.63 -13.19
N THR A 125 -7.58 -16.62 -14.46
CA THR A 125 -6.65 -16.61 -15.60
C THR A 125 -5.82 -15.32 -15.65
N THR A 126 -6.44 -14.17 -15.40
CA THR A 126 -5.76 -12.88 -15.32
C THR A 126 -4.82 -12.86 -14.12
N LEU A 127 -5.27 -13.34 -12.97
CA LEU A 127 -4.43 -13.44 -11.77
C LEU A 127 -3.22 -14.35 -11.97
N ASP A 128 -3.38 -15.49 -12.62
CA ASP A 128 -2.28 -16.42 -12.92
C ASP A 128 -1.24 -15.76 -13.84
N ALA A 129 -1.69 -14.98 -14.84
CA ALA A 129 -0.82 -14.20 -15.71
C ALA A 129 -0.06 -13.10 -14.93
N LEU A 130 -0.74 -12.41 -14.02
CA LEU A 130 -0.09 -11.42 -13.14
C LEU A 130 0.95 -12.09 -12.23
N HIS A 131 0.66 -13.24 -11.62
CA HIS A 131 1.65 -13.95 -10.81
C HIS A 131 2.76 -14.61 -11.65
N HIS A 132 2.60 -14.76 -12.96
CA HIS A 132 3.70 -15.16 -13.83
C HIS A 132 4.71 -14.02 -13.97
N HIS A 133 4.22 -12.79 -14.11
CA HIS A 133 5.07 -11.60 -14.26
C HIS A 133 5.57 -11.04 -12.92
N TYR A 134 4.74 -11.12 -11.88
CA TYR A 134 5.00 -10.66 -10.51
C TYR A 134 4.82 -11.82 -9.51
N PRO A 135 5.78 -12.76 -9.40
CA PRO A 135 5.62 -13.97 -8.59
C PRO A 135 5.35 -13.74 -7.11
N THR A 136 5.76 -12.58 -6.59
CA THR A 136 5.64 -12.19 -5.19
C THR A 136 4.56 -11.15 -4.95
N LEU A 137 3.67 -10.89 -5.92
CA LEU A 137 2.59 -9.92 -5.72
C LEU A 137 1.77 -10.29 -4.48
N THR A 138 1.40 -9.27 -3.71
CA THR A 138 0.66 -9.41 -2.45
C THR A 138 -0.75 -8.86 -2.53
N ASP A 139 -1.02 -7.96 -3.49
CA ASP A 139 -2.35 -7.36 -3.68
C ASP A 139 -2.45 -6.73 -5.08
N VAL A 140 -3.68 -6.47 -5.53
CA VAL A 140 -3.96 -5.74 -6.78
C VAL A 140 -5.04 -4.69 -6.51
N TRP A 141 -4.76 -3.45 -6.88
CA TRP A 141 -5.63 -2.30 -6.59
C TRP A 141 -6.08 -1.58 -7.87
N PRO A 142 -7.24 -0.89 -7.85
CA PRO A 142 -7.62 0.00 -8.94
C PRO A 142 -6.72 1.25 -8.95
N LEU A 143 -6.56 1.88 -10.10
CA LEU A 143 -5.97 3.22 -10.16
C LEU A 143 -6.99 4.27 -9.72
N THR A 144 -6.50 5.33 -9.09
CA THR A 144 -7.29 6.57 -8.98
C THR A 144 -7.47 7.21 -10.36
N PRO A 145 -8.51 8.03 -10.58
CA PRO A 145 -8.68 8.76 -11.85
C PRO A 145 -7.44 9.57 -12.25
N LEU A 146 -6.77 10.20 -11.28
CA LEU A 146 -5.52 10.94 -11.51
C LEU A 146 -4.40 10.01 -11.97
N GLN A 147 -4.17 8.89 -11.27
CA GLN A 147 -3.14 7.93 -11.67
C GLN A 147 -3.41 7.34 -13.05
N ALA A 148 -4.67 7.07 -13.40
CA ALA A 148 -5.03 6.59 -14.74
C ALA A 148 -4.67 7.62 -15.83
N GLY A 149 -4.90 8.91 -15.56
CA GLY A 149 -4.45 10.00 -16.44
C GLY A 149 -2.92 10.07 -16.55
N LEU A 150 -2.19 9.92 -15.44
CA LEU A 150 -0.73 9.90 -15.45
C LEU A 150 -0.15 8.71 -16.22
N LEU A 151 -0.73 7.51 -16.04
CA LEU A 151 -0.35 6.31 -16.78
C LEU A 151 -0.58 6.51 -18.28
N PHE A 152 -1.74 7.02 -18.67
CA PHE A 152 -2.04 7.34 -20.07
C PHE A 152 -1.04 8.33 -20.67
N HIS A 153 -0.68 9.39 -19.93
CA HIS A 153 0.31 10.36 -20.40
C HIS A 153 1.68 9.71 -20.59
N HIS A 154 2.14 8.92 -19.61
CA HIS A 154 3.43 8.21 -19.69
C HIS A 154 3.50 7.31 -20.94
N GLU A 155 2.45 6.54 -21.22
CA GLU A 155 2.37 5.66 -22.39
C GLU A 155 2.40 6.46 -23.72
N LEU A 156 1.73 7.61 -23.76
CA LEU A 156 1.72 8.50 -24.94
C LEU A 156 3.08 9.18 -25.17
N THR A 157 3.83 9.45 -24.11
CA THR A 157 5.11 10.16 -24.15
C THR A 157 6.34 9.25 -24.18
N SER A 158 6.18 7.95 -24.44
CA SER A 158 7.26 6.93 -24.43
C SER A 158 8.51 7.20 -25.30
N GLN A 159 8.55 8.32 -26.04
CA GLN A 159 9.72 8.82 -26.80
C GLN A 159 10.21 10.23 -26.37
N ALA A 160 9.64 10.80 -25.32
CA ALA A 160 9.91 12.15 -24.81
C ALA A 160 10.34 12.11 -23.33
N LEU A 161 10.82 13.24 -22.84
CA LEU A 161 11.16 13.44 -21.44
C LEU A 161 9.91 13.23 -20.57
N ASP A 162 9.98 12.31 -19.60
CA ASP A 162 8.88 12.07 -18.67
C ASP A 162 8.75 13.26 -17.70
N THR A 163 7.72 14.09 -17.92
CA THR A 163 7.48 15.30 -17.13
C THR A 163 6.98 15.00 -15.71
N TYR A 164 6.67 13.74 -15.40
CA TYR A 164 6.19 13.31 -14.09
C TYR A 164 7.29 12.71 -13.22
N VAL A 165 8.55 12.77 -13.65
CA VAL A 165 9.68 12.51 -12.75
C VAL A 165 9.90 13.73 -11.86
N VAL A 166 9.73 13.54 -10.56
CA VAL A 166 9.96 14.53 -9.51
C VAL A 166 11.26 14.19 -8.80
N GLN A 167 12.14 15.18 -8.65
CA GLN A 167 13.38 15.05 -7.90
C GLN A 167 13.48 16.15 -6.85
N LEU A 168 13.71 15.74 -5.60
CA LEU A 168 14.07 16.60 -4.50
C LEU A 168 15.54 16.37 -4.15
N VAL A 169 16.35 17.43 -4.15
CA VAL A 169 17.75 17.38 -3.73
C VAL A 169 17.89 18.12 -2.41
N LEU A 170 18.54 17.47 -1.44
CA LEU A 170 18.77 17.99 -0.10
C LEU A 170 20.27 18.06 0.16
N ASP A 171 20.76 19.24 0.51
CA ASP A 171 22.11 19.41 1.06
C ASP A 171 22.08 19.10 2.56
N ILE A 172 23.01 18.27 3.01
CA ILE A 172 23.14 17.86 4.41
C ILE A 172 24.52 18.24 4.91
N ASP A 173 24.53 19.13 5.88
CA ASP A 173 25.69 19.49 6.67
C ASP A 173 25.74 18.64 7.95
N GLY A 174 26.88 18.01 8.19
CA GLY A 174 27.15 17.15 9.34
C GLY A 174 27.41 15.70 8.95
N PRO A 175 27.76 14.85 9.94
CA PRO A 175 28.06 13.45 9.69
C PRO A 175 26.80 12.69 9.28
N LEU A 176 26.93 11.86 8.25
CA LEU A 176 25.88 10.97 7.76
C LEU A 176 26.42 9.55 7.63
N ASP A 177 25.66 8.57 8.11
CA ASP A 177 25.92 7.15 7.97
C ASP A 177 25.14 6.60 6.76
N PRO A 178 25.81 6.24 5.64
CA PRO A 178 25.15 5.76 4.43
C PRO A 178 24.35 4.48 4.62
N ASP A 179 24.87 3.53 5.41
CA ASP A 179 24.22 2.23 5.62
C ASP A 179 22.94 2.41 6.43
N ARG A 180 23.01 3.24 7.48
CA ARG A 180 21.85 3.59 8.30
C ARG A 180 20.76 4.32 7.50
N LEU A 181 21.15 5.19 6.57
CA LEU A 181 20.20 5.87 5.68
C LEU A 181 19.53 4.89 4.71
N ARG A 182 20.32 3.96 4.15
CA ARG A 182 19.79 2.91 3.29
C ARG A 182 18.79 2.02 4.02
N ASP A 183 19.14 1.55 5.22
CA ASP A 183 18.24 0.72 6.05
C ASP A 183 16.94 1.46 6.40
N ALA A 184 17.04 2.74 6.75
CA ALA A 184 15.87 3.58 7.02
C ALA A 184 14.96 3.70 5.80
N ALA A 185 15.55 3.84 4.60
CA ALA A 185 14.82 3.98 3.35
C ALA A 185 14.17 2.66 2.89
N ASP A 186 14.84 1.52 3.10
CA ASP A 186 14.25 0.19 2.86
C ASP A 186 13.10 -0.10 3.83
N THR A 187 13.24 0.24 5.12
CA THR A 187 12.16 0.15 6.10
C THR A 187 10.98 1.04 5.71
N LEU A 188 11.23 2.27 5.28
CA LEU A 188 10.19 3.20 4.81
C LEU A 188 9.42 2.60 3.63
N LEU A 189 10.11 2.07 2.63
CA LEU A 189 9.50 1.42 1.47
C LEU A 189 8.63 0.23 1.88
N GLY A 190 9.08 -0.58 2.85
CA GLY A 190 8.32 -1.72 3.37
C GLY A 190 7.06 -1.34 4.13
N ARG A 191 7.02 -0.14 4.73
CA ARG A 191 5.88 0.38 5.51
C ARG A 191 4.74 0.94 4.66
N HIS A 192 5.02 1.30 3.41
CA HIS A 192 4.07 1.95 2.49
C HIS A 192 3.86 1.12 1.22
N PRO A 193 2.88 0.19 1.19
CA PRO A 193 2.75 -0.73 0.07
C PRO A 193 2.47 -0.05 -1.28
N ASN A 194 1.87 1.14 -1.29
CA ASN A 194 1.67 1.93 -2.51
C ASN A 194 3.00 2.35 -3.18
N LEU A 195 4.08 2.53 -2.43
CA LEU A 195 5.39 2.89 -2.99
C LEU A 195 6.06 1.74 -3.74
N ARG A 196 5.57 0.52 -3.56
CA ARG A 196 6.04 -0.69 -4.26
C ARG A 196 5.06 -1.16 -5.34
N ALA A 197 4.14 -0.29 -5.75
CA ALA A 197 3.19 -0.58 -6.81
C ALA A 197 3.84 -0.49 -8.19
N ALA A 198 3.65 -1.53 -9.00
CA ALA A 198 3.74 -1.45 -10.45
C ALA A 198 2.40 -0.95 -11.01
N PHE A 199 2.41 -0.38 -12.21
CA PHE A 199 1.22 0.11 -12.91
C PHE A 199 1.17 -0.51 -14.30
N GLY A 200 0.00 -0.98 -14.68
CA GLY A 200 -0.22 -1.57 -15.99
C GLY A 200 -1.69 -1.83 -16.25
N HIS A 201 -1.95 -2.69 -17.21
CA HIS A 201 -3.29 -3.04 -17.65
C HIS A 201 -3.53 -4.54 -17.54
N THR A 202 -4.76 -4.91 -17.19
CA THR A 202 -5.26 -6.27 -17.38
C THR A 202 -5.45 -6.58 -18.87
N PRO A 203 -5.65 -7.86 -19.27
CA PRO A 203 -5.85 -8.21 -20.67
C PRO A 203 -7.03 -7.52 -21.37
N ASP A 204 -8.06 -7.13 -20.62
CA ASP A 204 -9.22 -6.35 -21.09
C ASP A 204 -8.96 -4.84 -21.14
N GLY A 205 -7.77 -4.39 -20.75
CA GLY A 205 -7.36 -2.97 -20.79
C GLY A 205 -7.75 -2.17 -19.55
N THR A 206 -8.14 -2.82 -18.45
CA THR A 206 -8.44 -2.13 -17.19
C THR A 206 -7.13 -1.77 -16.48
N PRO A 207 -6.90 -0.49 -16.13
CA PRO A 207 -5.67 -0.09 -15.44
C PRO A 207 -5.68 -0.57 -13.99
N ILE A 208 -4.57 -1.18 -13.56
CA ILE A 208 -4.40 -1.74 -12.21
C ILE A 208 -3.03 -1.40 -11.61
N GLN A 209 -2.99 -1.36 -10.28
CA GLN A 209 -1.76 -1.29 -9.49
C GLN A 209 -1.44 -2.70 -8.98
N ILE A 210 -0.22 -3.17 -9.19
CA ILE A 210 0.24 -4.47 -8.69
C ILE A 210 1.19 -4.22 -7.53
N VAL A 211 0.77 -4.58 -6.32
CA VAL A 211 1.59 -4.40 -5.12
C VAL A 211 2.47 -5.63 -4.94
N THR A 212 3.79 -5.45 -4.96
CA THR A 212 4.75 -6.53 -4.77
C THR A 212 5.89 -6.08 -3.86
N PRO A 213 6.52 -6.96 -3.07
CA PRO A 213 7.78 -6.64 -2.42
C PRO A 213 8.83 -6.17 -3.42
N ALA A 214 9.57 -5.15 -3.03
CA ALA A 214 10.65 -4.55 -3.79
C ALA A 214 11.66 -3.93 -2.81
N ALA A 215 12.93 -3.87 -3.22
CA ALA A 215 13.99 -3.18 -2.48
C ALA A 215 14.22 -1.80 -3.11
N LEU A 216 14.64 -0.82 -2.31
CA LEU A 216 14.87 0.52 -2.82
C LEU A 216 16.14 0.55 -3.70
N PRO A 217 16.07 1.06 -4.94
CA PRO A 217 17.25 1.40 -5.72
C PRO A 217 18.06 2.48 -4.98
N TRP A 218 19.23 2.07 -4.50
CA TRP A 218 20.17 2.89 -3.75
C TRP A 218 21.44 3.09 -4.55
N ASN A 219 21.75 4.34 -4.87
CA ASN A 219 23.02 4.73 -5.50
C ASN A 219 23.83 5.56 -4.53
N HIS A 220 25.10 5.20 -4.33
CA HIS A 220 26.02 5.99 -3.50
C HIS A 220 27.26 6.34 -4.32
N HIS A 221 27.52 7.65 -4.43
CA HIS A 221 28.69 8.21 -5.09
C HIS A 221 29.56 8.92 -4.05
N ASP A 222 30.74 8.38 -3.78
CA ASP A 222 31.76 9.08 -3.00
C ASP A 222 32.59 9.97 -3.93
N LEU A 223 32.37 11.27 -3.83
CA LEU A 223 33.02 12.33 -4.61
C LEU A 223 33.89 13.20 -3.69
N SER A 224 34.35 12.68 -2.55
CA SER A 224 35.18 13.44 -1.59
C SER A 224 36.48 13.99 -2.17
N ASP A 225 36.98 13.39 -3.26
CA ASP A 225 38.18 13.82 -3.98
C ASP A 225 37.88 14.81 -5.13
N GLU A 226 36.61 15.04 -5.45
CA GLU A 226 36.16 15.98 -6.48
C GLU A 226 36.16 17.42 -5.92
N ARG A 227 36.47 18.42 -6.76
CA ARG A 227 36.69 19.81 -6.32
C ARG A 227 35.84 20.87 -7.01
N ASP A 228 35.18 20.54 -8.12
CA ASP A 228 34.50 21.52 -8.98
C ASP A 228 32.97 21.38 -9.01
N GLY A 229 32.42 20.35 -8.35
CA GLY A 229 31.00 20.05 -8.23
C GLY A 229 30.34 19.60 -9.53
N THR A 230 31.10 19.48 -10.62
CA THR A 230 30.57 19.17 -11.96
C THR A 230 30.06 17.75 -12.01
N VAL A 231 30.79 16.80 -11.39
CA VAL A 231 30.42 15.39 -11.40
C VAL A 231 29.16 15.17 -10.56
N ALA A 232 29.03 15.86 -9.43
CA ALA A 232 27.83 15.78 -8.60
C ALA A 232 26.60 16.31 -9.34
N HIS A 233 26.74 17.43 -10.05
CA HIS A 233 25.67 17.99 -10.87
C HIS A 233 25.24 17.02 -12.01
N ASP A 234 26.20 16.41 -12.68
CA ASP A 234 25.94 15.44 -13.75
C ASP A 234 25.25 14.19 -13.20
N VAL A 235 25.64 13.69 -12.02
CA VAL A 235 24.97 12.56 -11.35
C VAL A 235 23.52 12.88 -11.05
N VAL A 236 23.23 14.03 -10.44
CA VAL A 236 21.85 14.44 -10.10
C VAL A 236 21.01 14.62 -11.37
N THR A 237 21.58 15.20 -12.42
CA THR A 237 20.89 15.43 -13.70
C THR A 237 20.63 14.14 -14.46
N ALA A 238 21.61 13.23 -14.50
CA ALA A 238 21.47 11.90 -15.09
C ALA A 238 20.43 11.08 -14.32
N ASP A 239 20.43 11.15 -12.99
CA ASP A 239 19.41 10.54 -12.17
C ASP A 239 18.03 11.09 -12.56
N ARG A 240 17.82 12.42 -12.59
CA ARG A 240 16.51 13.01 -12.95
C ARG A 240 16.01 12.62 -14.34
N THR A 241 16.91 12.46 -15.31
CA THR A 241 16.56 12.19 -16.71
C THR A 241 16.38 10.71 -17.03
N THR A 242 16.74 9.83 -16.10
CA THR A 242 16.50 8.39 -16.22
C THR A 242 15.02 8.10 -15.95
N ALA A 243 14.27 7.76 -17.01
CA ALA A 243 12.85 7.43 -16.92
C ALA A 243 12.60 6.19 -16.04
N PHE A 244 11.43 6.14 -15.42
CA PHE A 244 10.95 4.93 -14.75
C PHE A 244 10.17 4.06 -15.74
N ASP A 245 10.35 2.75 -15.67
CA ASP A 245 9.41 1.79 -16.24
C ASP A 245 8.29 1.57 -15.22
N LEU A 246 7.08 2.05 -15.51
CA LEU A 246 5.96 1.95 -14.57
C LEU A 246 5.56 0.50 -14.25
N THR A 247 5.99 -0.47 -15.08
CA THR A 247 5.75 -1.89 -14.84
C THR A 247 6.78 -2.54 -13.91
N ALA A 248 7.88 -1.84 -13.58
CA ALA A 248 8.99 -2.34 -12.77
C ALA A 248 9.14 -1.54 -11.46
N PRO A 249 8.48 -1.95 -10.37
CA PRO A 249 8.57 -1.27 -9.09
C PRO A 249 9.93 -1.51 -8.39
N PRO A 250 10.36 -0.59 -7.51
CA PRO A 250 9.64 0.62 -7.10
C PRO A 250 9.93 1.81 -8.03
N LEU A 251 8.96 2.71 -8.17
CA LEU A 251 9.11 3.94 -8.98
C LEU A 251 9.68 5.11 -8.16
N LEU A 252 10.62 4.77 -7.29
CA LEU A 252 11.26 5.61 -6.29
C LEU A 252 12.71 5.14 -6.15
N ARG A 253 13.67 6.07 -6.14
CA ARG A 253 15.09 5.79 -5.90
C ARG A 253 15.72 6.87 -5.02
N LEU A 254 16.82 6.49 -4.37
CA LEU A 254 17.59 7.37 -3.51
C LEU A 254 19.05 7.36 -3.96
N THR A 255 19.57 8.54 -4.25
CA THR A 255 20.96 8.74 -4.67
C THR A 255 21.67 9.61 -3.63
N LEU A 256 22.65 9.04 -2.94
CA LEU A 256 23.54 9.74 -2.00
C LEU A 256 24.83 10.14 -2.71
N ILE A 257 25.23 11.40 -2.54
CA ILE A 257 26.52 11.92 -2.96
C ILE A 257 27.26 12.38 -1.72
N THR A 258 28.45 11.82 -1.47
CA THR A 258 29.34 12.26 -0.39
C THR A 258 30.40 13.19 -0.95
N HIS A 259 30.44 14.43 -0.47
CA HIS A 259 31.49 15.42 -0.83
C HIS A 259 32.63 15.48 0.18
N GLY A 260 32.44 14.84 1.34
CA GLY A 260 33.42 14.78 2.41
C GLY A 260 32.79 14.24 3.70
N PRO A 261 33.50 14.30 4.84
CA PRO A 261 33.04 13.68 6.08
C PRO A 261 31.82 14.36 6.73
N THR A 262 31.45 15.56 6.27
CA THR A 262 30.38 16.38 6.85
C THR A 262 29.54 17.12 5.82
N HIS A 263 29.65 16.76 4.54
CA HIS A 263 28.90 17.41 3.48
C HIS A 263 28.40 16.34 2.51
N HIS A 264 27.09 16.23 2.41
CA HIS A 264 26.41 15.21 1.63
C HIS A 264 25.26 15.82 0.85
N GLN A 265 24.89 15.21 -0.27
CA GLN A 265 23.66 15.50 -0.99
C GLN A 265 22.82 14.24 -1.12
N ILE A 266 21.53 14.37 -0.87
CA ILE A 266 20.55 13.30 -1.11
C ILE A 266 19.61 13.75 -2.21
N ALA A 267 19.56 12.98 -3.30
CA ALA A 267 18.54 13.10 -4.32
C ALA A 267 17.47 12.01 -4.13
N LEU A 268 16.25 12.42 -3.81
CA LEU A 268 15.06 11.58 -3.77
C LEU A 268 14.30 11.77 -5.09
N THR A 269 14.30 10.73 -5.93
CA THR A 269 13.67 10.79 -7.25
C THR A 269 12.54 9.78 -7.34
N HIS A 270 11.36 10.22 -7.78
CA HIS A 270 10.18 9.37 -7.89
C HIS A 270 9.31 9.75 -9.09
N HIS A 271 8.45 8.82 -9.50
CA HIS A 271 7.40 9.11 -10.45
C HIS A 271 6.15 9.66 -9.72
N HIS A 272 5.56 10.75 -10.22
CA HIS A 272 4.44 11.45 -9.59
C HIS A 272 3.16 10.60 -9.46
N ILE A 273 3.11 9.44 -10.13
CA ILE A 273 2.04 8.43 -9.96
C ILE A 273 2.01 7.83 -8.54
N LEU A 274 3.14 7.84 -7.82
CA LEU A 274 3.25 7.31 -6.45
C LEU A 274 2.94 8.35 -5.38
N LEU A 275 3.41 9.58 -5.58
CA LEU A 275 3.52 10.61 -4.55
C LEU A 275 3.22 11.98 -5.14
N ASP A 276 2.72 12.88 -4.30
CA ASP A 276 2.50 14.28 -4.62
C ASP A 276 3.42 15.20 -3.78
N GLY A 277 3.34 16.50 -4.08
CA GLY A 277 4.11 17.53 -3.37
C GLY A 277 3.75 17.66 -1.89
N TRP A 278 2.59 17.17 -1.45
CA TRP A 278 2.19 17.17 -0.04
C TRP A 278 2.75 15.97 0.71
N SER A 279 2.79 14.81 0.05
CA SER A 279 3.28 13.54 0.58
C SER A 279 4.80 13.52 0.66
N THR A 280 5.50 14.20 -0.25
CA THR A 280 6.97 14.21 -0.31
C THR A 280 7.63 14.70 1.00
N PRO A 281 7.25 15.85 1.59
CA PRO A 281 7.80 16.27 2.88
C PRO A 281 7.46 15.34 4.05
N LEU A 282 6.30 14.69 4.02
CA LEU A 282 5.89 13.72 5.05
C LEU A 282 6.75 12.45 4.98
N LEU A 283 6.98 11.95 3.76
CA LEU A 283 7.87 10.81 3.50
C LEU A 283 9.30 11.11 3.94
N LEU A 284 9.82 12.31 3.61
CA LEU A 284 11.14 12.74 4.05
C LEU A 284 11.23 12.85 5.57
N HIS A 285 10.21 13.40 6.22
CA HIS A 285 10.17 13.48 7.68
C HIS A 285 10.22 12.09 8.32
N GLU A 286 9.45 11.13 7.81
CA GLU A 286 9.46 9.75 8.29
C GLU A 286 10.80 9.06 8.03
N LEU A 287 11.43 9.29 6.86
CA LEU A 287 12.78 8.78 6.55
C LEU A 287 13.80 9.25 7.59
N LEU A 288 13.78 10.53 7.94
CA LEU A 288 14.71 11.11 8.92
C LEU A 288 14.45 10.56 10.34
N GLN A 289 13.19 10.33 10.72
CA GLN A 289 12.88 9.67 11.99
C GLN A 289 13.37 8.21 12.01
N LEU A 290 13.12 7.46 10.94
CA LEU A 290 13.62 6.08 10.81
C LEU A 290 15.14 6.04 10.84
N TYR A 291 15.81 7.00 10.19
CA TYR A 291 17.25 7.17 10.30
C TYR A 291 17.63 7.37 11.78
N GLU A 292 17.08 8.37 12.48
CA GLU A 292 17.35 8.63 13.90
C GLU A 292 17.10 7.43 14.83
N HIS A 293 16.16 6.55 14.47
CA HIS A 293 15.81 5.37 15.25
C HIS A 293 16.36 4.03 14.69
N HIS A 294 17.41 4.06 13.88
CA HIS A 294 18.11 2.86 13.37
C HIS A 294 17.17 1.91 12.62
N ALA A 295 16.33 2.48 11.77
CA ALA A 295 15.35 1.78 10.96
C ALA A 295 14.31 0.98 11.77
N ASP A 296 14.10 1.30 13.06
CA ASP A 296 13.06 0.69 13.88
C ASP A 296 11.66 1.14 13.41
N PRO A 297 10.85 0.25 12.80
CA PRO A 297 9.50 0.61 12.34
C PRO A 297 8.54 0.93 13.50
N GLY A 298 8.85 0.50 14.73
CA GLY A 298 8.06 0.77 15.93
C GLY A 298 8.28 2.17 16.52
N ALA A 299 9.37 2.84 16.14
CA ALA A 299 9.71 4.18 16.62
C ALA A 299 8.92 5.31 15.92
N VAL A 300 8.25 4.99 14.81
CA VAL A 300 7.46 5.94 14.03
C VAL A 300 5.97 5.52 14.01
N PRO A 301 5.03 6.47 14.01
CA PRO A 301 3.59 6.15 13.96
C PRO A 301 3.25 5.24 12.79
N ARG A 302 2.34 4.28 12.99
CA ARG A 302 1.86 3.43 11.89
C ARG A 302 1.15 4.29 10.83
N PRO A 303 1.50 4.19 9.55
CA PRO A 303 0.86 4.99 8.52
C PRO A 303 -0.58 4.53 8.32
N LEU A 304 -1.45 5.48 7.97
CA LEU A 304 -2.80 5.15 7.51
C LEU A 304 -2.67 4.49 6.12
N PRO A 305 -3.24 3.29 5.91
CA PRO A 305 -3.07 2.59 4.64
C PRO A 305 -3.70 3.37 3.48
N TYR A 306 -2.93 3.63 2.42
CA TYR A 306 -3.45 4.22 1.16
C TYR A 306 -4.66 3.45 0.62
N ARG A 307 -4.66 2.12 0.80
CA ARG A 307 -5.77 1.24 0.46
C ARG A 307 -7.13 1.68 1.02
N ARG A 308 -7.19 2.29 2.22
CA ARG A 308 -8.44 2.83 2.77
C ARG A 308 -9.03 3.95 1.91
N TYR A 309 -8.17 4.77 1.30
CA TYR A 309 -8.63 5.80 0.37
C TYR A 309 -9.23 5.15 -0.89
N LEU A 310 -8.65 4.06 -1.39
CA LEU A 310 -9.20 3.31 -2.51
C LEU A 310 -10.54 2.65 -2.16
N GLU A 311 -10.67 2.07 -0.96
CA GLU A 311 -11.93 1.53 -0.43
C GLU A 311 -13.03 2.60 -0.36
N TRP A 312 -12.69 3.83 0.04
CA TRP A 312 -13.62 4.95 0.01
C TRP A 312 -13.96 5.35 -1.44
N LEU A 313 -12.96 5.38 -2.31
CA LEU A 313 -13.11 5.81 -3.70
C LEU A 313 -14.04 4.89 -4.49
N THR A 314 -13.97 3.57 -4.28
CA THR A 314 -14.86 2.58 -4.94
C THR A 314 -16.33 2.73 -4.53
N GLN A 315 -16.62 3.43 -3.43
CA GLN A 315 -17.98 3.72 -2.97
C GLN A 315 -18.55 5.02 -3.58
N GLN A 316 -17.74 5.80 -4.32
CA GLN A 316 -18.19 7.07 -4.90
C GLN A 316 -18.84 6.88 -6.27
N SER A 317 -19.85 7.70 -6.57
CA SER A 317 -20.50 7.71 -7.89
C SER A 317 -19.69 8.55 -8.88
N LEU A 318 -19.12 7.87 -9.88
CA LEU A 318 -18.46 8.54 -11.01
C LEU A 318 -19.46 9.35 -11.85
N GLU A 319 -20.70 8.86 -11.97
CA GLU A 319 -21.76 9.54 -12.72
C GLU A 319 -22.14 10.87 -12.07
N GLU A 320 -22.34 10.89 -10.75
CA GLU A 320 -22.66 12.11 -10.01
C GLU A 320 -21.50 13.11 -10.09
N SER A 321 -20.27 12.63 -9.92
CA SER A 321 -19.07 13.47 -10.04
C SER A 321 -18.96 14.10 -11.44
N ARG A 322 -19.22 13.31 -12.49
CA ARG A 322 -19.20 13.78 -13.88
C ARG A 322 -20.33 14.77 -14.14
N ALA A 323 -21.53 14.54 -13.62
CA ALA A 323 -22.65 15.44 -13.76
C ALA A 323 -22.37 16.80 -13.09
N ALA A 324 -21.80 16.79 -11.88
CA ALA A 324 -21.40 18.00 -11.18
C ALA A 324 -20.36 18.81 -11.96
N TRP A 325 -19.32 18.16 -12.50
CA TRP A 325 -18.32 18.85 -13.33
C TRP A 325 -18.89 19.35 -14.66
N ALA A 326 -19.81 18.61 -15.28
CA ALA A 326 -20.47 19.06 -16.50
C ALA A 326 -21.31 20.34 -16.26
N ASP A 327 -21.99 20.44 -15.11
CA ASP A 327 -22.72 21.64 -14.71
C ASP A 327 -21.79 22.84 -14.46
N VAL A 328 -20.70 22.64 -13.70
CA VAL A 328 -19.71 23.69 -13.42
C VAL A 328 -19.04 24.23 -14.70
N LEU A 329 -18.83 23.35 -15.69
CA LEU A 329 -18.17 23.68 -16.95
C LEU A 329 -19.14 24.07 -18.07
N ASP A 330 -20.45 24.13 -17.79
CA ASP A 330 -21.44 24.50 -18.79
C ASP A 330 -21.20 25.94 -19.31
N GLY A 331 -21.35 26.12 -20.62
CA GLY A 331 -21.07 27.40 -21.28
C GLY A 331 -19.59 27.71 -21.56
N LEU A 332 -18.64 26.84 -21.18
CA LEU A 332 -17.25 26.98 -21.61
C LEU A 332 -17.08 26.56 -23.08
N GLU A 333 -16.74 27.51 -23.95
CA GLU A 333 -16.52 27.26 -25.38
C GLU A 333 -15.14 26.62 -25.67
N GLY A 334 -14.19 26.74 -24.75
CA GLY A 334 -12.85 26.19 -24.89
C GLY A 334 -11.82 26.82 -23.94
N PRO A 335 -10.56 26.35 -23.99
CA PRO A 335 -9.51 26.85 -23.11
C PRO A 335 -9.04 28.26 -23.51
N THR A 336 -8.67 29.06 -22.52
CA THR A 336 -7.93 30.32 -22.74
C THR A 336 -6.50 30.00 -23.19
N ILE A 337 -6.15 30.39 -24.42
CA ILE A 337 -4.82 30.16 -24.97
C ILE A 337 -3.94 31.38 -24.70
N LEU A 338 -3.06 31.27 -23.69
CA LEU A 338 -2.14 32.35 -23.30
C LEU A 338 -1.04 32.62 -24.34
N LEU A 339 -0.60 31.57 -25.05
CA LEU A 339 0.46 31.63 -26.07
C LEU A 339 0.06 30.85 -27.32
N PRO A 340 -0.71 31.47 -28.25
CA PRO A 340 -1.17 30.79 -29.47
C PRO A 340 -0.03 30.23 -30.33
N SER A 341 1.13 30.89 -30.32
CA SER A 341 2.34 30.46 -31.05
C SER A 341 2.99 29.19 -30.50
N ALA A 342 2.66 28.77 -29.28
CA ALA A 342 3.19 27.56 -28.64
C ALA A 342 2.28 26.33 -28.83
N ARG A 343 1.13 26.49 -29.49
CA ARG A 343 0.13 25.42 -29.64
C ARG A 343 0.75 24.21 -30.38
N GLY A 344 0.65 23.02 -29.79
CA GLY A 344 1.15 21.77 -30.37
C GLY A 344 2.66 21.54 -30.22
N ARG A 345 3.41 22.39 -29.50
CA ARG A 345 4.79 22.07 -29.14
C ARG A 345 4.82 20.95 -28.10
N VAL A 346 5.57 19.89 -28.39
CA VAL A 346 5.95 18.88 -27.41
C VAL A 346 7.16 19.42 -26.64
N PRO A 347 7.12 19.49 -25.29
CA PRO A 347 8.27 19.91 -24.51
C PRO A 347 9.46 18.99 -24.78
N SER A 348 10.59 19.56 -25.19
CA SER A 348 11.85 18.85 -25.39
C SER A 348 12.83 19.01 -24.20
N THR A 349 12.48 19.86 -23.25
CA THR A 349 13.26 20.17 -22.04
C THR A 349 12.31 20.35 -20.87
N PHE A 350 12.83 20.23 -19.65
CA PHE A 350 12.10 20.62 -18.46
C PHE A 350 11.73 22.12 -18.51
N PRO A 351 10.58 22.52 -17.93
CA PRO A 351 10.20 23.92 -17.82
C PRO A 351 11.19 24.69 -16.93
N ASP A 352 11.39 25.97 -17.25
CA ASP A 352 12.17 26.91 -16.44
C ASP A 352 11.25 27.59 -15.41
N GLU A 353 11.83 28.05 -14.30
CA GLU A 353 11.08 28.62 -13.18
C GLU A 353 11.38 30.11 -13.01
N TYR A 354 10.35 30.95 -13.14
CA TYR A 354 10.44 32.37 -12.83
C TYR A 354 9.90 32.67 -11.43
N ARG A 355 10.80 32.97 -10.48
CA ARG A 355 10.43 33.25 -9.09
C ARG A 355 10.24 34.74 -8.83
N VAL A 356 9.09 35.09 -8.26
CA VAL A 356 8.78 36.43 -7.74
C VAL A 356 8.38 36.32 -6.27
N SER A 357 8.96 37.18 -5.45
CA SER A 357 8.66 37.26 -4.02
C SER A 357 7.95 38.56 -3.68
N LEU A 358 6.85 38.48 -2.95
CA LEU A 358 6.19 39.64 -2.39
C LEU A 358 6.93 40.13 -1.14
N SER A 359 6.91 41.45 -0.90
CA SER A 359 7.43 41.99 0.35
C SER A 359 6.60 41.50 1.54
N ARG A 360 7.18 41.54 2.73
CA ARG A 360 6.48 41.23 3.99
C ARG A 360 5.21 42.07 4.13
N GLU A 361 5.31 43.37 3.85
CA GLU A 361 4.18 44.30 3.91
C GLU A 361 3.02 43.87 2.99
N HIS A 362 3.30 43.56 1.71
CA HIS A 362 2.27 43.08 0.79
C HIS A 362 1.67 41.74 1.23
N THR A 363 2.51 40.83 1.72
CA THR A 363 2.07 39.51 2.21
C THR A 363 1.14 39.64 3.42
N ASP A 364 1.48 40.52 4.37
CA ASP A 364 0.65 40.76 5.56
C ASP A 364 -0.64 41.51 5.21
N GLY A 365 -0.59 42.41 4.22
CA GLY A 365 -1.78 43.03 3.62
C GLY A 365 -2.74 41.98 3.05
N LEU A 366 -2.23 41.06 2.22
CA LEU A 366 -3.05 39.97 1.65
C LEU A 366 -3.64 39.06 2.73
N ARG A 367 -2.86 38.72 3.76
CA ARG A 367 -3.36 37.94 4.92
C ARG A 367 -4.47 38.67 5.68
N THR A 368 -4.36 39.99 5.82
CA THR A 368 -5.39 40.81 6.47
C THR A 368 -6.67 40.80 5.66
N VAL A 369 -6.59 40.96 4.33
CA VAL A 369 -7.74 40.87 3.43
C VAL A 369 -8.39 39.47 3.52
N ALA A 370 -7.59 38.40 3.44
CA ALA A 370 -8.07 37.03 3.57
C ALA A 370 -8.89 36.84 4.85
N ARG A 371 -8.34 37.27 5.99
CA ARG A 371 -9.02 37.17 7.29
C ARG A 371 -10.25 38.06 7.41
N THR A 372 -10.24 39.24 6.81
CA THR A 372 -11.36 40.20 6.89
C THR A 372 -12.58 39.72 6.10
N HIS A 373 -12.34 38.92 5.06
CA HIS A 373 -13.38 38.43 4.14
C HIS A 373 -13.67 36.93 4.27
N ASP A 374 -13.13 36.26 5.30
CA ASP A 374 -13.25 34.81 5.49
C ASP A 374 -12.81 33.99 4.27
N LEU A 375 -11.76 34.46 3.59
CA LEU A 375 -11.17 33.83 2.41
C LEU A 375 -9.84 33.13 2.75
N THR A 376 -9.45 32.20 1.90
CA THR A 376 -8.08 31.68 1.89
C THR A 376 -7.18 32.57 1.05
N LEU A 377 -5.88 32.60 1.38
CA LEU A 377 -4.90 33.31 0.55
C LEU A 377 -4.88 32.77 -0.89
N HIS A 378 -5.07 31.45 -1.05
CA HIS A 378 -5.19 30.80 -2.35
C HIS A 378 -6.32 31.39 -3.19
N THR A 379 -7.52 31.59 -2.62
CA THR A 379 -8.66 32.19 -3.32
C THR A 379 -8.36 33.60 -3.84
N ILE A 380 -7.63 34.41 -3.06
CA ILE A 380 -7.23 35.75 -3.47
C ILE A 380 -6.26 35.69 -4.66
N LEU A 381 -5.28 34.79 -4.60
CA LEU A 381 -4.31 34.61 -5.68
C LEU A 381 -4.95 34.08 -6.96
N ASP A 382 -5.84 33.09 -6.87
CA ASP A 382 -6.56 32.55 -8.03
C ASP A 382 -7.47 33.61 -8.67
N THR A 383 -8.14 34.42 -7.84
CA THR A 383 -8.96 35.54 -8.33
C THR A 383 -8.09 36.58 -9.03
N ALA A 384 -6.94 36.94 -8.46
CA ALA A 384 -6.02 37.87 -9.09
C ALA A 384 -5.47 37.32 -10.42
N TRP A 385 -5.18 36.02 -10.49
CA TRP A 385 -4.75 35.34 -11.71
C TRP A 385 -5.86 35.32 -12.78
N ALA A 386 -7.11 35.07 -12.39
CA ALA A 386 -8.24 35.05 -13.32
C ALA A 386 -8.59 36.43 -13.91
N LEU A 387 -8.17 37.52 -13.27
CA LEU A 387 -8.39 38.89 -13.73
C LEU A 387 -7.34 39.38 -14.74
N VAL A 388 -6.19 38.69 -14.85
CA VAL A 388 -5.07 39.03 -15.74
C VAL A 388 -5.07 38.10 -16.94
#